data_AF-A0A0G1NH66-F1
#
_entry.id   AF-A0A0G1NH66-F1
#
_cell.length_a   1.000
_cell.length_b   1.000
_cell.length_c   1.000
_cell.angle_alpha   90.00
_cell.angle_beta   90.00
_cell.angle_gamma   90.00
#
_symmetry.space_group_name_H-M   'P 1'
#
loop_
_entity.id
_entity.type
_entity.pdbx_description
1 polymer ?
#
loop_
_entity_poly.entity_id
_entity_poly.type
_entity_poly.pdbx_seq_one_letter_code
_entity_poly.pdbx_strand_id
1 'polypeptide(L)'
;MHNDQRGLGHLILILLLLLLAAVGFIGWYVYDKSSSKESKPASQSASSNQSAKWQSAGVAIAGNYADADVVDLGNGKYRLYYSLEPEVTGFNGQVYSALSSDGENWAKEEGTRIEQATFPSVLRLSDGKFRTSVLLQWLKLAINT
;
A
#
# COMPACT_ATOMS: atom_id res chain seq x y z
N MET A 1 -17.20 -65.57 53.93
CA MET A 1 -17.11 -64.13 53.62
C MET A 1 -17.44 -63.97 52.14
N HIS A 2 -18.71 -63.69 51.81
CA HIS A 2 -19.13 -63.46 50.42
C HIS A 2 -18.90 -61.97 50.12
N ASN A 3 -17.84 -61.67 49.35
CA ASN A 3 -17.58 -60.32 48.89
C ASN A 3 -18.58 -59.99 47.77
N ASP A 4 -19.49 -59.06 48.06
CA ASP A 4 -20.48 -58.58 47.12
C ASP A 4 -19.80 -57.67 46.07
N GLN A 5 -19.29 -58.28 44.99
CA GLN A 5 -18.51 -57.59 43.94
C GLN A 5 -19.37 -56.79 42.95
N ARG A 6 -20.69 -56.71 43.14
CA ARG A 6 -21.61 -55.96 42.26
C ARG A 6 -21.27 -54.46 42.23
N GLY A 7 -20.75 -53.91 43.33
CA GLY A 7 -20.33 -52.51 43.39
C GLY A 7 -19.10 -52.18 42.54
N LEU A 8 -18.11 -53.09 42.47
CA LEU A 8 -16.86 -52.85 41.75
C LEU A 8 -17.07 -52.81 40.23
N GLY A 9 -17.95 -53.66 39.70
CA GLY A 9 -18.29 -53.68 38.28
C GLY A 9 -18.94 -52.37 37.82
N HIS A 10 -19.89 -51.85 38.59
CA HIS A 10 -20.49 -50.54 38.31
C HIS A 10 -19.49 -49.40 38.45
N LEU A 11 -18.56 -49.48 39.41
CA LEU A 11 -17.51 -48.49 39.61
C LEU A 11 -16.53 -48.44 38.43
N ILE A 12 -16.15 -49.59 37.89
CA ILE A 12 -15.34 -49.69 36.67
C ILE A 12 -16.10 -49.13 35.46
N LEU A 13 -17.39 -49.44 35.34
CA LEU A 13 -18.22 -48.96 34.23
C LEU A 13 -18.41 -47.42 34.29
N ILE A 14 -18.59 -46.87 35.50
CA ILE A 14 -18.62 -45.43 35.75
C ILE A 14 -17.27 -44.79 35.40
N LEU A 15 -16.15 -45.40 35.80
CA LEU A 15 -14.80 -44.89 35.48
C LEU A 15 -14.53 -44.90 33.96
N LEU A 16 -14.98 -45.93 33.24
CA LEU A 16 -14.86 -45.99 31.78
C LEU A 16 -15.71 -44.92 31.10
N LEU A 17 -16.93 -44.68 31.58
CA LEU A 17 -17.79 -43.60 31.07
C LEU A 17 -17.18 -42.22 31.33
N LEU A 18 -16.61 -41.99 32.50
CA LEU A 18 -15.90 -40.75 32.83
C LEU A 18 -14.67 -40.54 31.95
N LEU A 19 -13.92 -41.61 31.67
CA LEU A 19 -12.74 -41.55 30.80
C LEU A 19 -13.13 -41.24 29.35
N LEU A 20 -14.20 -41.86 28.83
CA LEU A 20 -14.73 -41.55 27.50
C LEU A 20 -15.24 -40.10 27.40
N ALA A 21 -15.95 -39.62 28.42
CA ALA A 21 -16.41 -38.24 28.49
C ALA A 21 -15.23 -37.25 28.54
N ALA A 22 -14.18 -37.55 29.30
CA ALA A 22 -12.97 -36.73 29.38
C ALA A 22 -12.24 -36.66 28.03
N VAL A 23 -12.08 -37.81 27.34
CA VAL A 23 -11.45 -37.84 26.00
C VAL A 23 -12.28 -37.07 24.98
N GLY A 24 -13.60 -37.24 24.98
CA GLY A 24 -14.51 -36.48 24.13
C GLY A 24 -14.44 -34.97 24.40
N PHE A 25 -14.40 -34.58 25.67
CA PHE A 25 -14.28 -33.18 26.08
C PHE A 25 -12.94 -32.55 25.67
N ILE A 26 -11.82 -33.27 25.84
CA ILE A 26 -10.49 -32.81 25.41
C ILE A 26 -10.46 -32.66 23.88
N GLY A 27 -11.01 -33.63 23.14
CA GLY A 27 -11.11 -33.55 21.67
C GLY A 27 -11.94 -32.36 21.21
N TRP A 28 -13.11 -32.12 21.81
CA TRP A 28 -13.95 -30.96 21.51
C TRP A 28 -13.28 -29.64 21.87
N TYR A 29 -12.66 -29.53 23.04
CA TYR A 29 -11.98 -28.32 23.50
C TYR A 29 -10.78 -27.94 22.61
N VAL A 30 -10.01 -28.94 22.15
CA VAL A 30 -8.92 -28.72 21.18
C VAL A 30 -9.48 -28.31 19.81
N TYR A 31 -10.59 -28.92 19.37
CA TYR A 31 -11.26 -28.57 18.12
C TYR A 31 -11.82 -27.12 18.15
N ASP A 32 -12.50 -26.71 19.22
CA ASP A 32 -13.06 -25.37 19.38
C ASP A 32 -11.96 -24.30 19.45
N LYS A 33 -10.87 -24.57 20.18
CA LYS A 33 -9.71 -23.68 20.24
C LYS A 33 -8.94 -23.61 18.92
N SER A 34 -9.00 -24.65 18.08
CA SER A 34 -8.49 -24.62 16.70
C SER A 34 -9.41 -23.86 15.74
N SER A 35 -10.71 -23.75 16.06
CA SER A 35 -11.73 -23.13 15.21
C SER A 35 -11.87 -21.61 15.42
N SER A 36 -11.21 -21.01 16.42
CA SER A 36 -11.21 -19.56 16.67
C SER A 36 -9.99 -18.80 16.11
N LYS A 37 -9.19 -19.44 15.25
CA LYS A 37 -8.26 -18.74 14.35
C LYS A 37 -8.82 -18.68 12.93
N GLU A 38 -10.07 -18.28 12.81
CA GLU A 38 -10.52 -17.59 11.59
C GLU A 38 -10.08 -16.13 11.70
N SER A 39 -8.77 -15.90 11.53
CA SER A 39 -8.36 -14.64 10.93
C SER A 39 -9.10 -14.58 9.61
N LYS A 40 -9.99 -13.60 9.39
CA LYS A 40 -10.40 -13.22 8.03
C LYS A 40 -9.12 -13.20 7.17
N PRO A 41 -8.90 -14.16 6.27
CA PRO A 41 -7.93 -13.93 5.23
C PRO A 41 -8.63 -12.93 4.32
N ALA A 42 -7.97 -11.81 4.06
CA ALA A 42 -8.36 -10.86 3.05
C ALA A 42 -8.89 -11.61 1.82
N SER A 43 -9.96 -11.11 1.20
CA SER A 43 -10.43 -11.53 -0.11
C SER A 43 -9.21 -11.94 -0.94
N GLN A 44 -9.02 -13.24 -1.13
CA GLN A 44 -8.12 -13.74 -2.15
C GLN A 44 -8.81 -13.39 -3.46
N SER A 45 -8.73 -12.10 -3.84
CA SER A 45 -8.61 -11.76 -5.23
C SER A 45 -7.52 -12.69 -5.72
N ALA A 46 -7.88 -13.67 -6.52
CA ALA A 46 -6.93 -14.56 -7.15
C ALA A 46 -5.83 -13.65 -7.69
N SER A 47 -4.67 -13.66 -7.03
CA SER A 47 -3.48 -13.04 -7.54
C SER A 47 -3.14 -13.91 -8.73
N SER A 48 -3.77 -13.59 -9.86
CA SER A 48 -3.22 -13.95 -11.13
C SER A 48 -1.80 -13.40 -11.05
N ASN A 49 -0.82 -14.28 -10.85
CA ASN A 49 0.60 -14.03 -11.12
C ASN A 49 0.78 -13.81 -12.63
N GLN A 50 -0.08 -13.00 -13.24
CA GLN A 50 0.18 -12.28 -14.45
C GLN A 50 1.10 -11.17 -13.99
N SER A 51 2.40 -11.33 -14.21
CA SER A 51 3.29 -10.19 -14.17
C SER A 51 2.64 -9.10 -15.03
N ALA A 52 2.28 -7.97 -14.42
CA ALA A 52 1.73 -6.86 -15.16
C ALA A 52 2.78 -6.48 -16.21
N LYS A 53 2.48 -6.79 -17.49
CA LYS A 53 3.37 -6.42 -18.58
C LYS A 53 3.18 -4.92 -18.80
N TRP A 54 4.19 -4.15 -18.44
CA TRP A 54 4.21 -2.72 -18.69
C TRP A 54 3.98 -2.43 -20.18
N GLN A 55 3.03 -1.56 -20.47
CA GLN A 55 2.76 -1.03 -21.80
C GLN A 55 3.03 0.47 -21.76
N SER A 56 3.78 0.97 -22.74
CA SER A 56 4.01 2.41 -22.86
C SER A 56 2.75 3.09 -23.38
N ALA A 57 2.29 4.12 -22.67
CA ALA A 57 1.19 4.99 -23.10
C ALA A 57 1.67 6.15 -24.00
N GLY A 58 2.96 6.19 -24.35
CA GLY A 58 3.56 7.28 -25.12
C GLY A 58 4.00 8.46 -24.25
N VAL A 59 4.12 9.63 -24.88
CA VAL A 59 4.61 10.86 -24.23
C VAL A 59 3.44 11.58 -23.56
N ALA A 60 3.49 11.74 -22.24
CA ALA A 60 2.46 12.46 -21.48
C ALA A 60 2.48 13.98 -21.76
N ILE A 61 3.67 14.58 -21.76
CA ILE A 61 3.89 16.01 -21.99
C ILE A 61 5.11 16.21 -22.90
N ALA A 62 4.91 16.80 -24.07
CA ALA A 62 6.01 17.11 -25.00
C ALA A 62 6.73 18.41 -24.61
N GLY A 63 8.07 18.40 -24.73
CA GLY A 63 8.98 19.52 -24.45
C GLY A 63 10.29 19.04 -23.82
N ASN A 64 11.12 19.99 -23.38
CA ASN A 64 12.38 19.71 -22.66
C ASN A 64 12.11 19.70 -21.16
N TYR A 65 11.70 18.54 -20.65
CA TYR A 65 11.29 18.36 -19.27
C TYR A 65 11.91 17.10 -18.67
N ALA A 66 12.28 17.19 -17.41
CA ALA A 66 12.84 16.09 -16.64
C ALA A 66 12.10 15.94 -15.32
N ASP A 67 12.29 14.78 -14.67
CA ASP A 67 11.85 14.48 -13.31
C ASP A 67 10.37 14.78 -13.05
N ALA A 68 9.54 13.73 -13.02
CA ALA A 68 8.11 13.90 -12.84
C ALA A 68 7.57 13.01 -11.72
N ASP A 69 6.56 13.52 -11.02
CA ASP A 69 5.79 12.78 -10.03
C ASP A 69 4.30 13.12 -10.14
N VAL A 70 3.45 12.15 -9.84
CA VAL A 70 2.00 12.22 -10.05
C VAL A 70 1.25 11.96 -8.75
N VAL A 71 0.18 12.73 -8.52
CA VAL A 71 -0.70 12.52 -7.38
C VAL A 71 -2.16 12.41 -7.79
N ASP A 72 -2.86 11.45 -7.19
CA ASP A 72 -4.32 11.38 -7.21
C ASP A 72 -4.89 12.44 -6.27
N LEU A 73 -5.74 13.32 -6.81
CA LEU A 73 -6.37 14.40 -6.07
C LEU A 73 -7.56 13.92 -5.22
N GLY A 74 -7.99 12.66 -5.37
CA GLY A 74 -9.09 12.05 -4.63
C GLY A 74 -10.48 12.38 -5.17
N ASN A 75 -10.55 13.04 -6.33
CA ASN A 75 -11.80 13.44 -6.99
C ASN A 75 -11.89 12.94 -8.43
N GLY A 76 -11.19 11.84 -8.76
CA GLY A 76 -11.11 11.30 -10.12
C GLY A 76 -10.27 12.14 -11.07
N LYS A 77 -9.39 12.99 -10.53
CA LYS A 77 -8.39 13.74 -11.29
C LYS A 77 -7.00 13.48 -10.72
N TYR A 78 -6.03 13.61 -11.59
CA TYR A 78 -4.62 13.49 -11.29
C TYR A 78 -3.92 14.81 -11.56
N ARG A 79 -2.85 15.09 -10.81
CA ARG A 79 -1.93 16.19 -11.11
C ARG A 79 -0.51 15.64 -11.23
N LEU A 80 0.11 15.94 -12.37
CA LEU A 80 1.51 15.69 -12.66
C LEU A 80 2.31 16.95 -12.31
N TYR A 81 3.41 16.79 -11.60
CA TYR A 81 4.45 17.81 -11.43
C TYR A 81 5.68 17.38 -12.20
N TYR A 82 6.34 18.31 -12.88
CA TYR A 82 7.51 18.02 -13.71
C TYR A 82 8.44 19.23 -13.78
N SER A 83 9.74 19.02 -13.94
CA SER A 83 10.74 20.09 -13.98
C SER A 83 11.20 20.42 -15.40
N LEU A 84 11.68 21.65 -15.61
CA LEU A 84 12.41 22.01 -16.83
C LEU A 84 13.78 21.33 -16.82
N GLU A 85 14.26 20.87 -17.97
CA GLU A 85 15.64 20.37 -18.11
C GLU A 85 16.67 21.48 -17.82
N PRO A 86 17.76 21.19 -17.06
CA PRO A 86 18.81 22.17 -16.74
C PRO A 86 19.51 22.80 -17.96
N GLU A 87 19.51 22.13 -19.10
CA GLU A 87 20.16 22.54 -20.34
C GLU A 87 19.34 23.59 -21.12
N VAL A 88 18.08 23.83 -20.75
CA VAL A 88 17.21 24.78 -21.42
C VAL A 88 17.65 26.22 -21.11
N THR A 89 17.77 27.06 -22.14
CA THR A 89 18.06 28.48 -21.96
C THR A 89 16.96 29.14 -21.12
N GLY A 90 17.37 29.87 -20.07
CA GLY A 90 16.43 30.46 -19.11
C GLY A 90 16.01 29.52 -17.98
N PHE A 91 16.65 28.35 -17.85
CA PHE A 91 16.47 27.47 -16.71
C PHE A 91 16.80 28.18 -15.39
N ASN A 92 15.86 28.09 -14.45
CA ASN A 92 15.96 28.60 -13.09
C ASN A 92 15.34 27.60 -12.11
N GLY A 93 15.42 26.29 -12.38
CA GLY A 93 14.76 25.26 -11.57
C GLY A 93 13.24 25.43 -11.54
N GLN A 94 12.61 25.54 -12.72
CA GLN A 94 11.16 25.67 -12.81
C GLN A 94 10.49 24.29 -12.67
N VAL A 95 9.51 24.21 -11.76
CA VAL A 95 8.56 23.11 -11.66
C VAL A 95 7.21 23.57 -12.20
N TYR A 96 6.66 22.80 -13.12
CA TYR A 96 5.34 23.00 -13.73
C TYR A 96 4.35 21.96 -13.23
N SER A 97 3.10 22.09 -13.67
CA SER A 97 2.08 21.06 -13.44
C SER A 97 1.16 20.85 -14.63
N ALA A 98 0.51 19.69 -14.67
CA ALA A 98 -0.51 19.33 -15.63
C ALA A 98 -1.63 18.53 -14.95
N LEU A 99 -2.86 18.64 -15.44
CA LEU A 99 -4.03 17.92 -14.96
C LEU A 99 -4.45 16.83 -15.93
N SER A 100 -4.97 15.73 -15.38
CA SER A 100 -5.60 14.66 -16.15
C SER A 100 -6.83 14.12 -15.44
N SER A 101 -7.80 13.60 -16.20
CA SER A 101 -8.96 12.86 -15.69
C SER A 101 -8.86 11.35 -15.89
N ASP A 102 -7.87 10.88 -16.66
CA ASP A 102 -7.71 9.48 -17.05
C ASP A 102 -6.29 8.93 -16.78
N GLY A 103 -5.32 9.80 -16.45
CA GLY A 103 -3.92 9.45 -16.25
C GLY A 103 -3.12 9.31 -17.55
N GLU A 104 -3.76 9.50 -18.71
CA GLU A 104 -3.15 9.31 -20.03
C GLU A 104 -3.06 10.63 -20.80
N ASN A 105 -4.14 11.42 -20.78
CA ASN A 105 -4.24 12.71 -21.44
C ASN A 105 -4.01 13.84 -20.44
N TRP A 106 -2.97 14.64 -20.68
CA TRP A 106 -2.51 15.66 -19.74
C TRP A 106 -2.64 17.08 -20.32
N ALA A 107 -3.30 17.96 -19.58
CA ALA A 107 -3.43 19.37 -19.91
C ALA A 107 -2.46 20.19 -19.05
N LYS A 108 -1.49 20.87 -19.68
CA LYS A 108 -0.56 21.78 -18.97
C LYS A 108 -1.35 22.88 -18.25
N GLU A 109 -0.99 23.15 -17.01
CA GLU A 109 -1.53 24.28 -16.26
C GLU A 109 -0.65 25.51 -16.48
N GLU A 110 -1.26 26.71 -16.54
CA GLU A 110 -0.56 27.96 -16.81
C GLU A 110 0.40 28.38 -15.68
N GLY A 111 1.61 28.80 -16.06
CA GLY A 111 2.61 29.36 -15.15
C GLY A 111 3.41 28.35 -14.32
N THR A 112 4.47 28.86 -13.70
CA THR A 112 5.39 28.11 -12.85
C THR A 112 4.79 27.86 -11.46
N ARG A 113 5.04 26.68 -10.86
CA ARG A 113 4.64 26.35 -9.49
C ARG A 113 5.71 26.69 -8.48
N ILE A 114 6.95 26.35 -8.81
CA ILE A 114 8.12 26.57 -7.96
C ILE A 114 9.28 26.95 -8.87
N GLU A 115 10.08 27.92 -8.46
CA GLU A 115 11.37 28.23 -9.06
C GLU A 115 12.50 27.85 -8.10
N GLN A 116 13.72 27.78 -8.61
CA GLN A 116 14.93 27.39 -7.87
C GLN A 116 14.82 25.98 -7.27
N ALA A 117 14.09 25.10 -7.95
CA ALA A 117 13.76 23.76 -7.49
C ALA A 117 13.80 22.72 -8.63
N THR A 118 14.28 21.52 -8.34
CA THR A 118 14.23 20.37 -9.28
C THR A 118 13.78 19.12 -8.55
N PHE A 119 13.57 18.02 -9.28
CA PHE A 119 13.16 16.72 -8.72
C PHE A 119 11.90 16.81 -7.85
N PRO A 120 10.76 17.26 -8.42
CA PRO A 120 9.52 17.32 -7.66
C PRO A 120 9.11 15.91 -7.22
N SER A 121 8.74 15.78 -5.95
CA SER A 121 7.98 14.65 -5.45
C SER A 121 6.78 15.14 -4.67
N VAL A 122 5.64 14.47 -4.85
CA VAL A 122 4.37 14.87 -4.27
C VAL A 122 3.72 13.71 -3.54
N LEU A 123 3.17 14.00 -2.36
CA LEU A 123 2.41 13.02 -1.59
C LEU A 123 1.13 13.62 -1.03
N ARG A 124 0.08 12.82 -1.03
CA ARG A 124 -1.19 13.12 -0.37
C ARG A 124 -1.12 12.68 1.09
N LEU A 125 -1.46 13.58 2.00
CA LEU A 125 -1.54 13.33 3.44
C LEU A 125 -2.90 12.72 3.82
N SER A 126 -2.95 12.11 5.00
CA SER A 126 -4.19 11.54 5.56
C SER A 126 -5.27 12.58 5.84
N ASP A 127 -4.90 13.84 6.07
CA ASP A 127 -5.83 14.96 6.24
C ASP A 127 -6.35 15.54 4.90
N GLY A 128 -6.00 14.90 3.78
CA GLY A 128 -6.41 15.31 2.44
C GLY A 128 -5.58 16.44 1.82
N LYS A 129 -4.61 17.01 2.55
CA LYS A 129 -3.67 17.99 1.98
C LYS A 129 -2.58 17.31 1.17
N PHE A 130 -1.83 18.11 0.43
CA PHE A 130 -0.70 17.65 -0.37
C PHE A 130 0.59 18.31 0.11
N ARG A 131 1.70 17.59 0.01
CA ARG A 131 3.04 18.16 0.20
C ARG A 131 3.88 17.85 -1.02
N THR A 132 4.57 18.87 -1.51
CA THR A 132 5.59 18.73 -2.54
C THR A 132 6.96 18.92 -1.88
N SER A 133 7.84 17.95 -2.07
CA SER A 133 9.25 18.06 -1.76
C SER A 133 10.02 18.30 -3.07
N VAL A 134 11.05 19.13 -2.99
CA VAL A 134 11.91 19.47 -4.13
C VAL A 134 13.35 19.52 -3.66
N LEU A 135 14.29 19.29 -4.58
CA LEU A 135 15.68 19.65 -4.35
C LEU A 135 15.85 21.15 -4.62
N LEU A 136 16.27 21.89 -3.60
CA LEU A 136 16.60 23.30 -3.77
C LEU A 136 17.89 23.44 -4.56
N GLN A 137 17.87 24.34 -5.53
CA GLN A 137 19.06 24.75 -6.23
C GLN A 137 19.81 25.76 -5.36
N TRP A 138 20.91 25.33 -4.75
CA TRP A 138 21.81 26.26 -4.08
C TRP A 138 22.41 27.22 -5.11
N LEU A 139 22.41 28.52 -4.79
CA LEU A 139 23.12 29.53 -5.57
C LEU A 139 24.55 29.01 -5.79
N LYS A 140 25.03 29.05 -7.05
CA LYS A 140 26.46 28.93 -7.36
C LYS A 140 27.19 30.06 -6.63
N LEU A 141 27.50 29.87 -5.35
CA LEU A 141 28.42 30.72 -4.62
C LEU A 141 29.80 30.48 -5.24
N ALA A 142 30.23 31.47 -6.00
CA ALA A 142 31.60 31.76 -6.38
C ALA A 142 32.45 30.56 -6.83
N ILE A 143 32.49 30.32 -8.15
CA ILE A 143 33.75 29.92 -8.79
C ILE A 143 34.10 31.04 -9.77
N ASN A 144 34.53 32.16 -9.19
CA ASN A 144 35.44 33.11 -9.81
C ASN A 144 36.68 33.14 -8.91
N THR A 145 37.60 32.21 -9.15
CA THR A 145 39.02 32.32 -8.82
C THR A 145 39.79 31.68 -9.95
#